data_AF-A0A8J5Y7G1-F1
#
_entry.id   AF-A0A8J5Y7G1-F1
#
_cell.length_a   1.000
_cell.length_b   1.000
_cell.length_c   1.000
_cell.angle_alpha   90.00
_cell.angle_beta   90.00
_cell.angle_gamma   90.00
#
_symmetry.space_group_name_H-M   'P 1'
#
loop_
_entity.id
_entity.type
_entity.pdbx_description
1 polymer ?
#
loop_
_entity_poly.entity_id
_entity_poly.type
_entity_poly.pdbx_seq_one_letter_code
_entity_poly.pdbx_strand_id
1 'polypeptide(L)'
;MWYGSATTSIELFGPTRYQWDQGYFQQEIYRSVSVGLAENQSLSKAWSKIPEKLAFYYYIGNNPAKGGLFRVGSMDNGDGIAVGWLGHPIFRDKDRRELFVRRMPTFFEIFPIVLVDGDEIVRADVPFRRAESKFSVEQVGVTVEFYGGELNGVNRATSKSDGVFRSSPRGWFTFGHASFALLFFFGHIWHGARTLFRDVFTGIDPDLDAPVEFGAFQKLGDPTTRRQVV
;
A
#
# COMPACT_ATOMS: atom_id res chain seq x y z
N MET A 1 -13.27 -1.37 1.42
CA MET A 1 -12.38 -0.41 0.70
C MET A 1 -10.93 -0.89 0.67
N TRP A 2 -10.24 -1.00 1.81
CA TRP A 2 -8.80 -1.29 1.83
C TRP A 2 -8.38 -2.65 1.25
N TYR A 3 -9.08 -3.72 1.62
CA TYR A 3 -8.80 -5.09 1.16
C TYR A 3 -9.31 -5.40 -0.25
N GLY A 4 -10.22 -4.59 -0.78
CA GLY A 4 -10.94 -4.87 -2.03
C GLY A 4 -12.15 -5.80 -1.82
N SER A 5 -13.15 -5.63 -2.68
CA SER A 5 -14.39 -6.40 -2.73
C SER A 5 -15.05 -6.19 -4.10
N ALA A 6 -16.10 -6.96 -4.42
CA ALA A 6 -16.90 -6.73 -5.63
C ALA A 6 -17.47 -5.29 -5.73
N THR A 7 -17.72 -4.65 -4.58
CA THR A 7 -18.23 -3.27 -4.49
C THR A 7 -17.14 -2.19 -4.52
N THR A 8 -15.86 -2.56 -4.50
CA THR A 8 -14.73 -1.61 -4.50
C THR A 8 -13.71 -1.97 -5.58
N SER A 9 -14.18 -2.02 -6.82
CA SER A 9 -13.41 -2.43 -8.00
C SER A 9 -12.15 -1.57 -8.21
N ILE A 10 -11.10 -2.19 -8.75
CA ILE A 10 -9.82 -1.50 -8.99
C ILE A 10 -9.90 -0.47 -10.11
N GLU A 11 -10.85 -0.62 -11.04
CA GLU A 11 -11.01 0.32 -12.15
C GLU A 11 -11.60 1.67 -11.71
N LEU A 12 -12.34 1.68 -10.60
CA LEU A 12 -12.94 2.89 -10.04
C LEU A 12 -12.10 3.50 -8.92
N PHE A 13 -11.42 2.67 -8.12
CA PHE A 13 -10.72 3.14 -6.91
C PHE A 13 -9.19 2.95 -6.95
N GLY A 14 -8.65 2.39 -8.03
CA GLY A 14 -7.25 1.96 -8.13
C GLY A 14 -6.98 0.61 -7.45
N PRO A 15 -5.79 0.03 -7.65
CA PRO A 15 -5.41 -1.25 -7.06
C PRO A 15 -5.29 -1.19 -5.54
N THR A 16 -5.13 -2.34 -4.90
CA THR A 16 -4.85 -2.45 -3.46
C THR A 16 -3.35 -2.63 -3.22
N ARG A 17 -2.88 -2.28 -2.01
CA ARG A 17 -1.48 -2.52 -1.64
C ARG A 17 -1.09 -4.00 -1.68
N TYR A 18 -2.04 -4.89 -1.41
CA TYR A 18 -1.79 -6.34 -1.35
C TYR A 18 -1.45 -6.90 -2.74
N GLN A 19 -2.00 -6.32 -3.79
CA GLN A 19 -1.66 -6.69 -5.16
C GLN A 19 -0.20 -6.35 -5.50
N TRP A 20 0.34 -5.26 -4.94
CA TRP A 20 1.78 -4.95 -5.04
C TRP A 20 2.61 -5.90 -4.17
N ASP A 21 2.24 -6.04 -2.90
CA ASP A 21 3.00 -6.82 -1.92
C ASP A 21 3.17 -8.30 -2.33
N GLN A 22 2.15 -8.87 -3.00
CA GLN A 22 2.16 -10.26 -3.46
C GLN A 22 2.60 -10.42 -4.93
N GLY A 23 2.90 -9.33 -5.63
CA GLY A 23 3.25 -9.39 -7.05
C GLY A 23 2.11 -9.88 -7.95
N TYR A 24 0.85 -9.60 -7.62
CA TYR A 24 -0.33 -10.14 -8.31
C TYR A 24 -0.32 -9.87 -9.83
N PHE A 25 -0.18 -8.59 -10.22
CA PHE A 25 -0.15 -8.22 -11.65
C PHE A 25 1.14 -8.66 -12.33
N GLN A 26 2.25 -8.71 -11.60
CA GLN A 26 3.50 -9.26 -12.13
C GLN A 26 3.29 -10.71 -12.54
N GLN A 27 2.76 -11.55 -11.65
CA GLN A 27 2.57 -12.98 -11.93
C GLN A 27 1.74 -13.19 -13.20
N GLU A 28 0.66 -12.42 -13.38
CA GLU A 28 -0.17 -12.50 -14.58
C GLU A 28 0.55 -12.06 -15.86
N ILE A 29 1.36 -11.00 -15.79
CA ILE A 29 2.20 -10.55 -16.91
C ILE A 29 3.19 -11.65 -17.29
N TYR A 30 3.94 -12.19 -16.32
CA TYR A 30 4.93 -13.24 -16.57
C TYR A 30 4.28 -14.53 -17.07
N ARG A 31 3.08 -14.89 -16.58
CA ARG A 31 2.29 -16.01 -17.09
C ARG A 31 1.95 -15.79 -18.57
N SER A 32 1.45 -14.61 -18.93
CA SER A 32 1.07 -14.27 -20.31
C SER A 32 2.27 -14.29 -21.27
N VAL A 33 3.40 -13.73 -20.85
CA VAL A 33 4.65 -13.77 -21.62
C VAL A 33 5.14 -15.21 -21.80
N SER A 34 5.10 -16.02 -20.74
CA SER A 34 5.54 -17.42 -20.78
C SER A 34 4.71 -18.26 -21.76
N VAL A 35 3.39 -18.02 -21.81
CA VAL A 35 2.51 -18.66 -22.81
C VAL A 35 2.92 -18.26 -24.23
N GLY A 36 3.16 -16.96 -24.48
CA GLY A 36 3.62 -16.51 -25.79
C GLY A 36 4.95 -17.14 -26.22
N LEU A 37 5.89 -17.29 -25.29
CA LEU A 37 7.18 -17.95 -25.54
C LEU A 37 7.00 -19.46 -25.83
N ALA A 38 6.12 -20.14 -25.11
CA ALA A 38 5.79 -21.56 -25.36
C ALA A 38 5.16 -21.78 -26.76
N GLU A 39 4.47 -20.76 -27.30
CA GLU A 39 3.97 -20.72 -28.67
C GLU A 39 5.03 -20.32 -29.72
N ASN A 40 6.33 -20.41 -29.37
CA ASN A 40 7.47 -20.03 -30.22
C ASN A 40 7.46 -18.57 -30.69
N GLN A 41 6.88 -17.66 -29.91
CA GLN A 41 6.95 -16.22 -30.22
C GLN A 41 8.29 -15.66 -29.74
N SER A 42 8.79 -14.64 -30.43
CA SER A 42 9.95 -13.89 -29.94
C SER A 42 9.59 -13.12 -28.66
N LEU A 43 10.60 -12.84 -27.83
CA LEU A 43 10.43 -11.99 -26.62
C LEU A 43 9.74 -10.67 -26.94
N SER A 44 10.15 -10.00 -28.01
CA SER A 44 9.53 -8.74 -28.45
C SER A 44 8.04 -8.92 -28.75
N LYS A 45 7.66 -9.98 -29.48
CA LYS A 45 6.26 -10.25 -29.80
C LYS A 45 5.44 -10.61 -28.57
N ALA A 46 6.00 -11.37 -27.63
CA ALA A 46 5.34 -11.73 -26.39
C ALA A 46 5.09 -10.51 -25.50
N TRP A 47 6.09 -9.64 -25.31
CA TRP A 47 5.95 -8.42 -24.50
C TRP A 47 5.05 -7.36 -25.15
N SER A 48 5.06 -7.24 -26.48
CA SER A 48 4.17 -6.31 -27.20
C SER A 48 2.68 -6.68 -27.13
N LYS A 49 2.35 -7.90 -26.70
CA LYS A 49 0.95 -8.32 -26.47
C LYS A 49 0.43 -7.94 -25.09
N ILE A 50 1.29 -7.50 -24.17
CA ILE A 50 0.87 -7.13 -22.82
C ILE A 50 0.09 -5.80 -22.89
N PRO A 51 -1.15 -5.75 -22.40
CA PRO A 51 -1.92 -4.51 -22.38
C PRO A 51 -1.25 -3.46 -21.51
N GLU A 52 -1.13 -2.22 -22.00
CA GLU A 52 -0.54 -1.11 -21.23
C GLU A 52 -1.27 -0.89 -19.90
N LYS A 53 -2.59 -1.07 -19.87
CA LYS A 53 -3.40 -0.99 -18.64
C LYS A 53 -2.93 -1.99 -17.58
N LEU A 54 -2.59 -3.21 -17.98
CA LEU A 54 -2.09 -4.25 -17.06
C LEU A 54 -0.69 -3.90 -16.57
N ALA A 55 0.19 -3.46 -17.47
CA ALA A 55 1.53 -2.98 -17.10
C ALA A 55 1.46 -1.80 -16.12
N PHE A 56 0.50 -0.88 -16.33
CA PHE A 56 0.30 0.27 -15.47
C PHE A 56 -0.22 -0.11 -14.07
N TYR A 57 -1.08 -1.14 -13.94
CA TYR A 57 -1.41 -1.67 -12.61
C TYR A 57 -0.20 -2.26 -11.89
N TYR A 58 0.79 -2.74 -12.65
CA TYR A 58 2.05 -3.27 -12.14
C TYR A 58 3.12 -2.17 -11.92
N TYR A 59 2.71 -1.02 -11.37
CA TYR A 59 3.59 0.10 -11.04
C TYR A 59 3.31 0.64 -9.63
N ILE A 60 4.38 0.86 -8.85
CA ILE A 60 4.26 1.21 -7.42
C ILE A 60 3.61 2.58 -7.18
N GLY A 61 3.68 3.52 -8.13
CA GLY A 61 2.99 4.81 -7.99
C GLY A 61 1.47 4.67 -7.91
N ASN A 62 0.92 3.55 -8.40
CA ASN A 62 -0.50 3.22 -8.26
C ASN A 62 -0.87 2.54 -6.94
N ASN A 63 0.11 2.20 -6.09
CA ASN A 63 -0.14 1.61 -4.78
C ASN A 63 -0.69 2.67 -3.81
N PRO A 64 -1.91 2.51 -3.26
CA PRO A 64 -2.53 3.49 -2.36
C PRO A 64 -1.77 3.69 -1.04
N ALA A 65 -0.79 2.83 -0.72
CA ALA A 65 0.04 2.92 0.47
C ALA A 65 1.36 3.70 0.28
N LYS A 66 1.49 4.50 -0.79
CA LYS A 66 2.67 5.35 -1.08
C LYS A 66 2.44 6.86 -0.97
N GLY A 67 1.23 7.27 -0.59
CA GLY A 67 0.91 8.69 -0.39
C GLY A 67 1.46 9.30 0.89
N GLY A 68 1.02 10.51 1.21
CA GLY A 68 1.30 11.20 2.47
C GLY A 68 0.14 12.11 2.88
N LEU A 69 -0.05 12.32 4.18
CA LEU A 69 -1.23 13.01 4.73
C LEU A 69 -1.41 14.44 4.18
N PHE A 70 -0.32 15.17 3.99
CA PHE A 70 -0.35 16.55 3.47
C PHE A 70 0.01 16.65 2.00
N ARG A 71 0.18 15.52 1.32
CA ARG A 71 0.40 15.48 -0.12
C ARG A 71 -0.97 15.49 -0.81
N VAL A 72 -1.52 16.69 -0.95
CA VAL A 72 -2.88 16.91 -1.49
C VAL A 72 -2.90 16.83 -3.02
N GLY A 73 -4.11 16.66 -3.58
CA GLY A 73 -4.36 16.65 -5.02
C GLY A 73 -4.42 15.26 -5.64
N SER A 74 -4.47 15.22 -6.97
CA SER A 74 -4.49 13.98 -7.75
C SER A 74 -3.15 13.27 -7.71
N MET A 75 -3.14 11.98 -8.07
CA MET A 75 -1.91 11.23 -8.29
C MET A 75 -1.05 11.85 -9.39
N ASP A 76 -1.70 12.39 -10.43
CA ASP A 76 -1.04 13.09 -11.54
C ASP A 76 -0.19 14.30 -11.10
N ASN A 77 -0.55 14.97 -10.00
CA ASN A 77 0.26 16.07 -9.46
C ASN A 77 1.59 15.58 -8.86
N GLY A 78 1.64 14.29 -8.51
CA GLY A 78 2.80 13.61 -7.94
C GLY A 78 3.79 13.17 -9.00
N ASP A 79 3.50 12.06 -9.68
CA ASP A 79 4.41 11.47 -10.67
C ASP A 79 4.13 11.89 -12.11
N GLY A 80 3.03 12.61 -12.36
CA GLY A 80 2.66 13.13 -13.67
C GLY A 80 1.55 12.32 -14.34
N ILE A 81 1.18 12.76 -15.55
CA ILE A 81 0.18 12.08 -16.36
C ILE A 81 0.88 10.98 -17.17
N ALA A 82 0.44 9.74 -17.01
CA ALA A 82 0.95 8.63 -17.81
C ALA A 82 0.61 8.81 -19.29
N VAL A 83 1.62 8.78 -20.17
CA VAL A 83 1.47 9.03 -21.62
C VAL A 83 1.58 7.75 -22.46
N GLY A 84 2.39 6.79 -22.02
CA GLY A 84 2.60 5.53 -22.72
C GLY A 84 3.51 4.59 -21.93
N TRP A 85 3.42 3.29 -22.22
CA TRP A 85 4.32 2.32 -21.62
C TRP A 85 5.63 2.25 -22.40
N LEU A 86 6.77 2.40 -21.72
CA LEU A 86 8.09 2.43 -22.36
C LEU A 86 8.62 1.04 -22.74
N GLY A 87 8.01 -0.03 -22.25
CA GLY A 87 8.45 -1.41 -22.47
C GLY A 87 8.98 -2.08 -21.21
N HIS A 88 9.21 -3.39 -21.31
CA HIS A 88 9.81 -4.19 -20.25
C HIS A 88 11.34 -4.16 -20.35
N PRO A 89 12.06 -3.65 -19.34
CA PRO A 89 13.52 -3.70 -19.32
C PRO A 89 14.02 -5.09 -18.90
N ILE A 90 14.95 -5.65 -19.67
CA ILE A 90 15.74 -6.82 -19.29
C ILE A 90 17.18 -6.35 -19.06
N PHE A 91 17.67 -6.54 -17.84
CA PHE A 91 19.05 -6.22 -17.48
C PHE A 91 19.93 -7.45 -17.68
N ARG A 92 21.13 -7.26 -18.23
CA ARG A 92 22.12 -8.33 -18.34
C ARG A 92 23.50 -7.87 -17.93
N ASP A 93 24.25 -8.73 -17.25
CA ASP A 93 25.68 -8.49 -17.01
C ASP A 93 26.54 -8.80 -18.25
N LYS A 94 27.86 -8.59 -18.14
CA LYS A 94 28.82 -8.91 -19.19
C LYS A 94 28.84 -10.39 -19.61
N ASP A 95 28.41 -11.29 -18.72
CA ASP A 95 28.32 -12.73 -18.97
C ASP A 95 26.96 -13.09 -19.61
N ARG A 96 26.15 -12.09 -19.98
CA ARG A 96 24.81 -12.22 -20.58
C ARG A 96 23.78 -12.90 -19.66
N ARG A 97 24.04 -12.97 -18.35
CA ARG A 97 23.07 -13.45 -17.37
C ARG A 97 22.01 -12.38 -17.15
N GLU A 98 20.75 -12.80 -17.12
CA GLU A 98 19.64 -11.90 -16.79
C GLU A 98 19.66 -11.51 -15.32
N LEU A 99 19.43 -10.22 -15.07
CA LEU A 99 19.41 -9.63 -13.73
C LEU A 99 18.04 -9.00 -13.44
N PHE A 100 17.62 -9.09 -12.19
CA PHE A 100 16.35 -8.59 -11.69
C PHE A 100 16.59 -7.49 -10.65
N VAL A 101 15.98 -6.33 -10.86
CA VAL A 101 16.02 -5.23 -9.88
C VAL A 101 15.14 -5.58 -8.69
N ARG A 102 15.69 -5.55 -7.48
CA ARG A 102 14.90 -5.73 -6.25
C ARG A 102 13.89 -4.58 -6.12
N ARG A 103 12.61 -4.92 -6.06
CA ARG A 103 11.53 -3.93 -5.96
C ARG A 103 11.46 -3.30 -4.58
N MET A 104 11.08 -2.02 -4.56
CA MET A 104 10.78 -1.28 -3.34
C MET A 104 9.57 -1.88 -2.61
N PRO A 105 9.72 -2.35 -1.36
CA PRO A 105 8.59 -2.73 -0.52
C PRO A 105 7.78 -1.49 -0.12
N THR A 106 6.51 -1.69 0.20
CA THR A 106 5.57 -0.60 0.49
C THR A 106 6.03 0.36 1.61
N PHE A 107 6.75 -0.14 2.62
CA PHE A 107 7.16 0.66 3.79
C PHE A 107 8.24 1.70 3.49
N PHE A 108 9.08 1.49 2.47
CA PHE A 108 10.25 2.31 2.24
C PHE A 108 9.91 3.56 1.42
N GLU A 109 10.34 4.73 1.90
CA GLU A 109 10.39 5.96 1.08
C GLU A 109 11.65 6.01 0.21
N ILE A 110 12.76 5.49 0.72
CA ILE A 110 14.04 5.36 0.01
C ILE A 110 14.44 3.89 0.02
N PHE A 111 14.83 3.36 -1.13
CA PHE A 111 15.23 1.96 -1.28
C PHE A 111 16.48 1.87 -2.19
N PRO A 112 17.50 1.08 -1.81
CA PRO A 112 18.71 0.95 -2.62
C PRO A 112 18.44 0.24 -3.94
N ILE A 113 19.29 0.50 -4.93
CA ILE A 113 19.28 -0.22 -6.20
C ILE A 113 20.19 -1.42 -6.08
N VAL A 114 19.60 -2.61 -6.10
CA VAL A 114 20.28 -3.91 -6.05
C VAL A 114 19.71 -4.80 -7.14
N LEU A 115 20.58 -5.43 -7.90
CA LEU A 115 20.27 -6.36 -8.96
C LEU A 115 20.73 -7.76 -8.55
N VAL A 116 19.83 -8.74 -8.67
CA VAL A 116 20.07 -10.15 -8.37
C VAL A 116 19.94 -11.00 -9.62
N ASP A 117 20.58 -12.17 -9.66
CA ASP A 117 20.30 -13.18 -10.70
C ASP A 117 19.07 -14.03 -10.35
N GLY A 118 18.81 -15.06 -11.15
CA GLY A 118 17.68 -15.98 -10.95
C GLY A 118 17.75 -16.81 -9.66
N ASP A 119 18.92 -16.90 -9.01
CA ASP A 119 19.14 -17.60 -7.75
C ASP A 119 19.15 -16.64 -6.55
N GLU A 120 18.68 -15.40 -6.75
CA GLU A 120 18.66 -14.32 -5.77
C GLU A 120 20.05 -13.87 -5.27
N ILE A 121 21.11 -14.19 -6.01
CA ILE A 121 22.48 -13.77 -5.68
C ILE A 121 22.70 -12.35 -6.20
N VAL A 122 23.22 -11.47 -5.34
CA VAL A 122 23.55 -10.08 -5.73
C VAL A 122 24.66 -10.08 -6.80
N ARG A 123 24.38 -9.42 -7.93
CA ARG A 123 25.30 -9.31 -9.06
C ARG A 123 25.69 -7.87 -9.40
N ALA A 124 24.82 -6.89 -9.13
CA ALA A 124 25.15 -5.48 -9.32
C ALA A 124 24.40 -4.58 -8.33
N ASP A 125 24.96 -3.42 -8.04
CA ASP A 125 24.35 -2.39 -7.21
C ASP A 125 24.75 -0.97 -7.65
N VAL A 126 24.11 0.03 -7.03
CA VAL A 126 24.59 1.42 -7.07
C VAL A 126 25.22 1.73 -5.70
N PRO A 127 26.56 1.69 -5.58
CA PRO A 127 27.23 1.76 -4.30
C PRO A 127 27.15 3.17 -3.71
N PHE A 128 26.84 3.26 -2.41
CA PHE A 128 26.88 4.54 -1.69
C PHE A 128 28.32 5.01 -1.47
N ARG A 129 29.20 4.14 -0.96
CA ARG A 129 30.65 4.37 -0.87
C ARG A 129 31.35 3.67 -2.02
N ARG A 130 32.12 4.42 -2.81
CA ARG A 130 32.80 3.88 -4.00
C ARG A 130 34.18 3.28 -3.73
N ALA A 131 34.79 3.57 -2.58
CA ALA A 131 36.18 3.21 -2.29
C ALA A 131 36.48 1.70 -2.38
N GLU A 132 35.50 0.85 -2.02
CA GLU A 132 35.63 -0.61 -2.03
C GLU A 132 34.51 -1.26 -2.86
N SER A 133 33.97 -0.54 -3.85
CA SER A 133 32.93 -1.06 -4.72
C SER A 133 33.42 -2.28 -5.50
N LYS A 134 32.60 -3.34 -5.52
CA LYS A 134 32.83 -4.57 -6.28
C LYS A 134 31.71 -4.90 -7.27
N PHE A 135 30.54 -4.29 -7.10
CA PHE A 135 29.32 -4.63 -7.81
C PHE A 135 28.76 -3.43 -8.60
N SER A 136 29.57 -2.40 -8.85
CA SER A 136 29.06 -1.24 -9.61
C SER A 136 28.69 -1.63 -11.03
N VAL A 137 27.72 -0.90 -11.58
CA VAL A 137 27.25 -1.04 -12.97
C VAL A 137 28.41 -1.07 -13.97
N GLU A 138 29.41 -0.20 -13.78
CA GLU A 138 30.58 -0.09 -14.66
C GLU A 138 31.53 -1.29 -14.53
N GLN A 139 31.75 -1.81 -13.32
CA GLN A 139 32.62 -2.96 -13.08
C GLN A 139 32.01 -4.26 -13.59
N VAL A 140 30.69 -4.40 -13.43
CA VAL A 140 29.93 -5.60 -13.82
C VAL A 140 29.57 -5.57 -15.32
N GLY A 141 29.50 -4.38 -15.91
CA GLY A 141 29.12 -4.19 -17.32
C GLY A 141 27.64 -4.43 -17.56
N VAL A 142 26.77 -3.88 -16.70
CA VAL A 142 25.32 -4.09 -16.82
C VAL A 142 24.77 -3.32 -18.02
N THR A 143 24.05 -4.03 -18.88
CA THR A 143 23.31 -3.51 -20.03
C THR A 143 21.81 -3.64 -19.80
N VAL A 144 21.01 -2.83 -20.51
CA VAL A 144 19.54 -2.93 -20.51
C VAL A 144 19.03 -3.00 -21.94
N GLU A 145 18.10 -3.91 -22.20
CA GLU A 145 17.35 -4.04 -23.46
C GLU A 145 15.85 -3.93 -23.15
N PHE A 146 15.11 -3.16 -23.95
CA PHE A 146 13.66 -2.99 -23.78
C PHE A 146 12.87 -3.86 -24.76
N TYR A 147 11.76 -4.43 -24.29
CA TYR A 147 10.85 -5.26 -25.08
C TYR A 147 9.41 -4.76 -24.93
N GLY A 148 8.73 -4.49 -26.05
CA GLY A 148 7.42 -3.83 -26.07
C GLY A 148 7.51 -2.32 -25.79
N GLY A 149 6.37 -1.63 -25.88
CA GLY A 149 6.24 -0.21 -25.54
C GLY A 149 6.97 0.77 -26.47
N GLU A 150 7.06 2.02 -26.00
CA GLU A 150 7.49 3.20 -26.77
C GLU A 150 9.00 3.37 -26.88
N LEU A 151 9.82 2.88 -25.93
CA LEU A 151 11.30 2.96 -26.06
C LEU A 151 11.89 1.97 -27.07
N ASN A 152 11.07 1.50 -28.01
CA ASN A 152 11.54 1.12 -29.33
C ASN A 152 11.92 2.38 -30.15
N GLY A 153 12.81 3.22 -29.60
CA GLY A 153 13.39 4.41 -30.24
C GLY A 153 12.79 5.79 -29.90
N VAL A 154 13.23 6.38 -28.77
CA VAL A 154 13.27 7.85 -28.46
C VAL A 154 12.17 8.43 -27.52
N ASN A 155 12.39 9.67 -27.05
CA ASN A 155 12.20 10.29 -25.73
C ASN A 155 11.01 11.29 -25.67
N ARG A 156 10.49 11.61 -24.46
CA ARG A 156 9.30 12.49 -24.23
C ARG A 156 9.46 13.55 -23.12
N ALA A 157 8.64 14.61 -23.23
CA ALA A 157 8.70 15.85 -22.46
C ALA A 157 7.92 15.82 -21.12
N THR A 158 8.36 16.67 -20.18
CA THR A 158 7.96 16.75 -18.76
C THR A 158 6.68 17.56 -18.51
N SER A 159 5.83 17.10 -17.58
CA SER A 159 4.79 17.92 -16.94
C SER A 159 5.32 18.60 -15.67
N LYS A 160 4.59 19.59 -15.12
CA LYS A 160 4.93 20.28 -13.86
C LYS A 160 4.56 19.45 -12.62
N SER A 161 4.85 18.15 -12.62
CA SER A 161 4.69 17.28 -11.45
C SER A 161 5.81 17.51 -10.43
N ASP A 162 5.53 17.31 -9.14
CA ASP A 162 6.54 17.53 -8.08
C ASP A 162 7.44 16.32 -7.82
N GLY A 163 7.15 15.18 -8.45
CA GLY A 163 7.92 13.94 -8.37
C GLY A 163 7.64 13.11 -7.11
N VAL A 164 6.60 13.43 -6.33
CA VAL A 164 6.32 12.78 -5.05
C VAL A 164 4.99 12.03 -5.08
N PHE A 165 4.99 10.74 -4.71
CA PHE A 165 3.77 9.91 -4.74
C PHE A 165 2.63 10.46 -3.87
N ARG A 166 1.41 10.34 -4.39
CA ARG A 166 0.14 10.59 -3.71
C ARG A 166 -0.63 9.29 -3.49
N SER A 167 -1.66 9.34 -2.63
CA SER A 167 -2.59 8.23 -2.44
C SER A 167 -3.78 8.34 -3.39
N SER A 168 -4.38 7.20 -3.75
CA SER A 168 -5.62 7.13 -4.52
C SER A 168 -6.87 7.39 -3.65
N PRO A 169 -8.06 7.56 -4.26
CA PRO A 169 -9.33 7.64 -3.54
C PRO A 169 -9.59 6.46 -2.59
N ARG A 170 -9.07 5.26 -2.90
CA ARG A 170 -9.14 4.08 -2.00
C ARG A 170 -8.49 4.38 -0.65
N GLY A 171 -7.32 5.00 -0.65
CA GLY A 171 -6.60 5.36 0.58
C GLY A 171 -7.32 6.47 1.35
N TRP A 172 -7.72 7.54 0.66
CA TRP A 172 -8.46 8.64 1.29
C TRP A 172 -9.79 8.20 1.92
N PHE A 173 -10.57 7.40 1.21
CA PHE A 173 -11.82 6.84 1.73
C PHE A 173 -11.56 6.00 2.98
N THR A 174 -10.55 5.12 2.93
CA THR A 174 -10.20 4.24 4.07
C THR A 174 -9.82 5.05 5.29
N PHE A 175 -8.96 6.07 5.12
CA PHE A 175 -8.52 6.95 6.21
C PHE A 175 -9.69 7.69 6.85
N GLY A 176 -10.54 8.33 6.03
CA GLY A 176 -11.68 9.09 6.53
C GLY A 176 -12.66 8.22 7.33
N HIS A 177 -13.07 7.07 6.78
CA HIS A 177 -14.05 6.20 7.43
C HIS A 177 -13.50 5.53 8.69
N ALA A 178 -12.23 5.11 8.70
CA ALA A 178 -11.63 4.54 9.89
C ALA A 178 -11.57 5.57 11.03
N SER A 179 -11.18 6.82 10.71
CA SER A 179 -11.11 7.91 11.68
C SER A 179 -12.49 8.27 12.23
N PHE A 180 -13.48 8.45 11.36
CA PHE A 180 -14.85 8.79 11.80
C PHE A 180 -15.53 7.66 12.55
N ALA A 181 -15.31 6.39 12.18
CA ALA A 181 -15.86 5.26 12.93
C ALA A 181 -15.34 5.24 14.38
N LEU A 182 -14.04 5.54 14.57
CA LEU A 182 -13.46 5.65 15.91
C LEU A 182 -14.08 6.82 16.70
N LEU A 183 -14.28 7.98 16.07
CA LEU A 183 -14.95 9.11 16.71
C LEU A 183 -16.40 8.80 17.08
N PHE A 184 -17.15 8.12 16.21
CA PHE A 184 -18.52 7.70 16.50
C PHE A 184 -18.62 6.66 17.61
N PHE A 185 -17.61 5.81 17.78
CA PHE A 185 -17.56 4.92 18.94
C PHE A 185 -17.56 5.71 20.25
N PHE A 186 -16.74 6.77 20.37
CA PHE A 186 -16.77 7.64 21.54
C PHE A 186 -18.11 8.36 21.72
N GLY A 187 -18.70 8.85 20.62
CA GLY A 187 -20.04 9.44 20.66
C GLY A 187 -21.10 8.45 21.16
N HIS A 188 -21.03 7.19 20.73
CA HIS A 188 -21.93 6.13 21.19
C HIS A 188 -21.80 5.89 22.69
N ILE A 189 -20.57 5.75 23.21
CA ILE A 189 -20.33 5.56 24.66
C ILE A 189 -20.83 6.75 25.47
N TRP A 190 -20.50 7.97 25.02
CA TRP A 190 -20.93 9.21 25.66
C TRP A 190 -22.46 9.30 25.75
N HIS A 191 -23.16 9.14 24.62
CA HIS A 191 -24.61 9.25 24.58
C HIS A 191 -25.33 8.07 25.26
N GLY A 192 -24.75 6.86 25.21
CA GLY A 192 -25.24 5.69 25.94
C GLY A 192 -25.22 5.92 27.45
N ALA A 193 -24.06 6.35 27.98
CA ALA A 193 -23.92 6.69 29.40
C ALA A 193 -24.87 7.82 29.80
N ARG A 194 -24.96 8.89 28.98
CA ARG A 194 -25.86 10.03 29.22
C ARG A 194 -27.33 9.63 29.31
N THR A 195 -27.73 8.63 28.52
CA THR A 195 -29.10 8.12 28.46
C THR A 195 -29.43 7.25 29.68
N LEU A 196 -28.53 6.33 30.03
CA LEU A 196 -28.74 5.38 31.13
C LEU A 196 -28.63 6.05 32.50
N PHE A 197 -27.63 6.91 32.70
CA PHE A 197 -27.35 7.60 33.96
C PHE A 197 -27.89 9.04 33.93
N ARG A 198 -29.09 9.22 33.36
CA ARG A 198 -29.68 10.55 33.18
C ARG A 198 -30.02 11.21 34.52
N ASP A 199 -30.48 10.41 35.46
CA ASP A 199 -30.86 10.76 36.83
C ASP A 199 -29.69 11.37 37.62
N VAL A 200 -28.49 10.82 37.48
CA VAL A 200 -27.28 11.28 38.20
C VAL A 200 -26.39 12.22 37.37
N PHE A 201 -26.84 12.67 36.20
CA PHE A 201 -26.00 13.45 35.29
C PHE A 201 -25.55 14.81 35.87
N THR A 202 -26.39 15.44 36.69
CA THR A 202 -26.09 16.73 37.34
C THR A 202 -25.45 16.57 38.73
N GLY A 203 -25.11 15.35 39.13
CA GLY A 203 -24.63 15.01 40.47
C GLY A 203 -25.39 13.83 41.07
N ILE A 204 -24.78 13.19 42.07
CA ILE A 204 -25.42 12.15 42.88
C ILE A 204 -26.29 12.78 43.99
N ASP A 205 -27.14 11.97 44.61
CA ASP A 205 -27.88 12.35 45.80
C ASP A 205 -26.90 12.79 46.91
N PRO A 206 -27.07 13.97 47.53
CA PRO A 206 -26.22 14.39 48.64
C PRO A 206 -26.31 13.50 49.88
N ASP A 207 -27.37 12.69 50.03
CA ASP A 207 -27.63 11.87 51.23
C ASP A 207 -27.35 10.35 51.00
N LEU A 208 -26.39 9.98 50.13
CA LEU A 208 -26.17 8.62 49.60
C LEU A 208 -25.41 7.63 50.52
N ASP A 209 -25.31 7.84 51.83
CA ASP A 209 -24.29 7.17 52.65
C ASP A 209 -24.55 5.67 52.93
N ALA A 210 -25.76 5.28 53.35
CA ALA A 210 -26.03 3.90 53.78
C ALA A 210 -25.95 2.82 52.66
N PRO A 211 -26.40 3.07 51.40
CA PRO A 211 -26.41 2.05 50.33
C PRO A 211 -25.03 1.60 49.82
N VAL A 212 -23.96 2.32 50.11
CA VAL A 212 -22.60 2.04 49.60
C VAL A 212 -21.69 1.36 50.62
N GLU A 213 -22.16 1.15 51.85
CA GLU A 213 -21.41 0.45 52.89
C GLU A 213 -21.23 -1.05 52.59
N PHE A 214 -20.02 -1.55 52.84
CA PHE A 214 -19.69 -2.95 52.62
C PHE A 214 -20.54 -3.89 53.49
N GLY A 215 -21.29 -4.78 52.84
CA GLY A 215 -22.05 -5.82 53.53
C GLY A 215 -23.34 -5.36 54.21
N ALA A 216 -23.77 -4.11 54.02
CA ALA A 216 -25.03 -3.60 54.58
C ALA A 216 -26.28 -4.30 53.98
N PHE A 217 -26.19 -4.72 52.71
CA PHE A 217 -27.27 -5.35 51.96
C PHE A 217 -26.85 -6.71 51.39
N GLN A 218 -27.82 -7.58 51.12
CA GLN A 218 -27.58 -8.85 50.42
C GLN A 218 -27.39 -8.64 48.91
N LYS A 219 -27.95 -7.57 48.34
CA LYS A 219 -27.83 -7.19 46.92
C LYS A 219 -27.52 -5.69 46.79
N LEU A 220 -26.51 -5.34 45.99
CA LEU A 220 -26.11 -3.94 45.75
C LEU A 220 -27.23 -3.16 45.05
N GLY A 221 -27.49 -1.93 45.50
CA GLY A 221 -28.49 -1.03 44.92
C GLY A 221 -29.95 -1.39 45.25
N ASP A 222 -30.22 -2.33 46.16
CA ASP A 222 -31.57 -2.76 46.52
C ASP A 222 -31.84 -2.63 48.04
N PRO A 223 -32.53 -1.55 48.47
CA PRO A 223 -32.74 -1.26 49.89
C PRO A 223 -33.64 -2.29 50.60
N THR A 224 -34.38 -3.11 49.85
CA THR A 224 -35.27 -4.14 50.42
C THR A 224 -34.50 -5.36 50.96
N THR A 225 -33.19 -5.42 50.72
CA THR A 225 -32.35 -6.58 51.03
C THR A 225 -31.37 -6.35 52.19
N ARG A 226 -31.70 -5.42 53.12
CA ARG A 226 -30.83 -5.10 54.26
C ARG A 226 -30.55 -6.34 55.12
N ARG A 227 -29.28 -6.58 55.44
CA ARG A 227 -28.91 -7.69 56.33
C ARG A 227 -29.45 -7.42 57.74
N GLN A 228 -30.08 -8.43 58.35
CA GLN A 228 -30.39 -8.39 59.78
C GLN A 228 -29.10 -8.66 60.57
N VAL A 229 -28.84 -7.82 61.57
CA VAL A 229 -27.76 -8.05 62.52
C VAL A 229 -28.18 -9.24 63.37
N VAL A 230 -27.38 -10.32 63.36
CA VAL A 230 -27.48 -11.43 64.31
C VAL A 230 -26.72 -11.06 65.57
#